data_AF-A0A9D8XIS9-F1
#
_entry.id   AF-A0A9D8XIS9-F1
#
_cell.length_a   1.000
_cell.length_b   1.000
_cell.length_c   1.000
_cell.angle_alpha   90.00
_cell.angle_beta   90.00
_cell.angle_gamma   90.00
#
_symmetry.space_group_name_H-M   'P 1'
#
loop_
_entity.id
_entity.type
_entity.pdbx_description
1 polymer ?
#
loop_
_entity_poly.entity_id
_entity_poly.type
_entity_poly.pdbx_seq_one_letter_code
_entity_poly.pdbx_strand_id
1 'polypeptide(L)'
;MEMLIEDYRTVKDCIYKGERYSVRDNGAIYRHSREGKRIRKDDECWTFGKKNETGYMMISSHRVHIIVATAFMGEQDSRKYIVDHIDTNRGNNRVENLRWLTKLENALCNPITLERIIYYCGSIENFIKNPSILRNSVKEKDISWMGAVSSEEAARAYRKVLQMQWYKKVVRAKYPNEALQLYWKTPCEFVSCPTEIVRDPIEQYYANLKIGSVYNKAIFNGNSSPTIYTVVDRAIVEDGKAILISCFNNEENPIKPYALSRIWFSGGHYIHECIGTFFEEKGCRKQFTIKQGLTWLEGNSIDDYC
;
A
#
# COMPACT_ATOMS: atom_id res chain seq x y z
N MET A 1 7.41 22.77 20.02
CA MET A 1 8.44 21.89 19.43
C MET A 1 9.04 20.96 20.49
N GLU A 2 9.31 21.44 21.70
CA GLU A 2 9.73 20.60 22.84
C GLU A 2 8.72 19.48 23.18
N MET A 3 7.42 19.73 23.17
CA MET A 3 6.42 18.67 23.44
C MET A 3 6.45 17.50 22.44
N LEU A 4 6.93 17.71 21.20
CA LEU A 4 7.01 16.66 20.19
C LEU A 4 8.28 15.81 20.32
N ILE A 5 9.33 16.37 20.92
CA ILE A 5 10.62 15.66 21.01
C ILE A 5 10.54 14.50 22.00
N GLU A 6 9.72 14.65 23.04
CA GLU A 6 9.46 13.64 24.08
C GLU A 6 8.30 12.68 23.74
N ASP A 7 7.62 12.86 22.59
CA ASP A 7 6.62 11.90 22.09
C ASP A 7 7.31 10.76 21.34
N TYR A 8 7.83 9.76 22.05
CA TYR A 8 8.48 8.57 21.51
C TYR A 8 8.22 7.35 22.39
N ARG A 9 8.42 6.13 21.85
CA ARG A 9 8.26 4.88 22.61
C ARG A 9 9.57 4.12 22.75
N THR A 10 10.43 4.21 21.75
CA THR A 10 11.67 3.42 21.67
C THR A 10 12.86 4.26 21.27
N VAL A 11 14.04 3.85 21.76
CA VAL A 11 15.34 4.45 21.44
C VAL A 11 16.29 3.34 20.98
N LYS A 12 17.05 3.60 19.93
CA LYS A 12 18.12 2.72 19.45
C LYS A 12 19.41 3.50 19.21
N ASP A 13 20.53 2.85 19.44
CA ASP A 13 21.85 3.40 19.13
C ASP A 13 22.34 2.91 17.76
N CYS A 14 23.10 3.75 17.05
CA CYS A 14 23.80 3.35 15.83
C CYS A 14 25.10 4.13 15.62
N ILE A 15 26.00 3.55 14.82
CA ILE A 15 27.12 4.26 14.23
C ILE A 15 26.77 4.61 12.79
N TYR A 16 26.95 5.87 12.41
CA TYR A 16 26.77 6.31 11.03
C TYR A 16 27.91 7.24 10.63
N LYS A 17 28.64 6.87 9.57
CA LYS A 17 29.81 7.62 9.06
C LYS A 17 30.83 7.99 10.17
N GLY A 18 31.07 7.06 11.09
CA GLY A 18 32.05 7.22 12.17
C GLY A 18 31.58 8.08 13.35
N GLU A 19 30.31 8.49 13.39
CA GLU A 19 29.70 9.19 14.53
C GLU A 19 28.72 8.27 15.26
N ARG A 20 28.63 8.40 16.58
CA ARG A 20 27.66 7.67 17.41
C ARG A 20 26.39 8.48 17.60
N TYR A 21 25.24 7.84 17.41
CA TYR A 21 23.92 8.43 17.59
C TYR A 21 23.04 7.57 18.50
N SER A 22 22.20 8.22 19.29
CA SER A 22 20.96 7.64 19.82
C SER A 22 19.78 8.21 19.04
N VAL A 23 18.80 7.37 18.71
CA VAL A 23 17.73 7.69 17.77
C VAL A 23 16.40 7.27 18.38
N ARG A 24 15.42 8.18 18.42
CA ARG A 24 14.04 7.93 18.84
C ARG A 24 13.17 7.52 17.65
N ASP A 25 12.15 6.70 17.88
CA ASP A 25 11.22 6.25 16.84
C ASP A 25 10.39 7.38 16.20
N ASN A 26 10.25 8.50 16.91
CA ASN A 26 9.66 9.73 16.37
C ASN A 26 10.54 10.49 15.37
N GLY A 27 11.77 10.03 15.13
CA GLY A 27 12.72 10.63 14.19
C GLY A 27 13.68 11.66 14.79
N ALA A 28 13.64 11.89 16.11
CA ALA A 28 14.64 12.70 16.79
C ALA A 28 15.95 11.92 16.95
N ILE A 29 17.07 12.64 16.85
CA ILE A 29 18.41 12.08 16.99
C ILE A 29 19.22 12.86 18.02
N TYR A 30 20.16 12.16 18.64
CA TYR A 30 21.12 12.68 19.59
C TYR A 30 22.51 12.26 19.13
N ARG A 31 23.37 13.21 18.77
CA ARG A 31 24.75 12.90 18.39
C ARG A 31 25.63 12.96 19.63
N HIS A 32 26.29 11.87 19.94
CA HIS A 32 27.23 11.81 21.07
C HIS A 32 28.49 12.62 20.75
N SER A 33 29.03 13.30 21.76
CA SER A 33 30.34 13.94 21.64
C SER A 33 31.43 12.89 21.43
N ARG A 34 32.54 13.29 20.83
CA ARG A 34 33.68 12.40 20.61
C ARG A 34 34.57 12.46 21.85
N GLU A 35 34.99 11.31 22.36
CA GLU A 35 35.84 11.21 23.54
C GLU A 35 37.11 12.06 23.40
N GLY A 36 37.42 12.86 24.43
CA GLY A 36 38.58 13.76 24.47
C GLY A 36 38.56 14.93 23.49
N LYS A 37 37.45 15.17 22.77
CA LYS A 37 37.31 16.28 21.81
C LYS A 37 36.31 17.32 22.29
N ARG A 38 36.46 18.54 21.80
CA ARG A 38 35.53 19.64 22.09
C ARG A 38 34.12 19.31 21.59
N ILE A 39 33.13 19.51 22.46
CA ILE A 39 31.70 19.38 22.14
C ILE A 39 31.32 20.37 21.03
N ARG A 40 30.65 19.87 19.99
CA ARG A 40 30.16 20.69 18.87
C ARG A 40 28.75 21.19 19.14
N LYS A 41 28.29 22.17 18.35
CA LYS A 41 26.98 22.83 18.50
C LYS A 41 25.78 21.88 18.63
N ASP A 42 25.76 20.82 17.83
CA ASP A 42 24.64 19.86 17.78
C ASP A 42 25.01 18.53 18.46
N ASP A 43 26.10 18.50 19.23
CA ASP A 43 26.42 17.36 20.09
C ASP A 43 25.59 17.45 21.38
N GLU A 44 25.29 16.30 21.95
CA GLU A 44 24.64 16.15 23.25
C GLU A 44 23.27 16.82 23.42
N CYS A 45 22.56 17.06 22.32
CA CYS A 45 21.17 17.52 22.34
C CYS A 45 20.28 16.68 21.41
N TRP A 46 19.04 16.44 21.85
CA TRP A 46 18.01 15.86 21.00
C TRP A 46 17.55 16.89 19.97
N THR A 47 17.44 16.47 18.71
CA THR A 47 16.96 17.34 17.64
C THR A 47 16.31 16.54 16.52
N PHE A 48 15.35 17.16 15.82
CA PHE A 48 14.88 16.67 14.51
C PHE A 48 15.78 17.12 13.35
N GLY A 49 16.85 17.86 13.65
CA GLY A 49 17.72 18.50 12.67
C GLY A 49 17.13 19.80 12.12
N LYS A 50 17.75 20.32 11.06
CA LYS A 50 17.31 21.53 10.35
C LYS A 50 16.97 21.21 8.92
N LYS A 51 15.86 21.75 8.44
CA LYS A 51 15.41 21.58 7.07
C LYS A 51 16.38 22.29 6.11
N ASN A 52 16.82 21.60 5.07
CA ASN A 52 17.59 22.20 3.98
C ASN A 52 16.67 22.71 2.85
N GLU A 53 17.25 23.32 1.82
CA GLU A 53 16.52 23.87 0.65
C GLU A 53 15.68 22.81 -0.08
N THR A 54 16.15 21.56 -0.12
CA THR A 54 15.44 20.43 -0.73
C THR A 54 14.37 19.81 0.19
N GLY A 55 14.19 20.35 1.40
CA GLY A 55 13.20 19.91 2.37
C GLY A 55 13.60 18.75 3.29
N TYR A 56 14.81 18.20 3.17
CA TYR A 56 15.31 17.17 4.07
C TYR A 56 15.80 17.76 5.38
N MET A 57 15.58 17.03 6.47
CA MET A 57 16.18 17.37 7.76
C MET A 57 17.64 16.93 7.83
N MET A 58 18.49 17.82 8.34
CA MET A 58 19.94 17.66 8.39
C MET A 58 20.49 17.84 9.81
N ILE A 59 21.50 17.05 10.15
CA ILE A 59 22.41 17.32 11.27
C ILE A 59 23.83 17.44 10.70
N SER A 60 24.42 18.63 10.79
CA SER A 60 25.64 18.94 10.02
C SER A 60 25.47 18.57 8.53
N SER A 61 26.32 17.71 7.97
CA SER A 61 26.24 17.24 6.58
C SER A 61 25.42 15.98 6.36
N HIS A 62 24.79 15.42 7.40
CA HIS A 62 24.08 14.14 7.35
C HIS A 62 22.56 14.31 7.35
N ARG A 63 21.87 13.53 6.51
CA ARG A 63 20.40 13.48 6.46
C ARG A 63 19.87 12.66 7.64
N VAL A 64 18.95 13.26 8.41
CA VAL A 64 18.40 12.65 9.63
C VAL A 64 17.68 11.33 9.34
N HIS A 65 16.85 11.26 8.29
CA HIS A 65 16.15 10.02 7.94
C HIS A 65 17.07 8.83 7.66
N ILE A 66 18.30 9.05 7.16
CA ILE A 66 19.25 7.96 6.91
C ILE A 66 19.76 7.40 8.24
N ILE A 67 20.07 8.29 9.20
CA ILE A 67 20.48 7.90 10.55
C ILE A 67 19.35 7.13 11.24
N VAL A 68 18.12 7.63 11.15
CA VAL A 68 16.93 6.96 11.71
C VAL A 68 16.74 5.57 11.12
N ALA A 69 16.76 5.46 9.78
CA ALA A 69 16.62 4.17 9.10
C ALA A 69 17.76 3.20 9.46
N THR A 70 19.00 3.70 9.58
CA THR A 70 20.15 2.88 9.98
C THR A 70 19.96 2.29 11.38
N ALA A 71 19.50 3.09 12.35
CA ALA A 71 19.29 2.62 13.72
C ALA A 71 18.14 1.61 13.85
N PHE A 72 17.02 1.82 13.14
CA PHE A 72 15.82 1.00 13.31
C PHE A 72 15.71 -0.17 12.34
N MET A 73 16.25 -0.04 11.13
CA MET A 73 16.10 -0.99 10.03
C MET A 73 17.43 -1.63 9.60
N GLY A 74 18.54 -1.23 10.24
CA GLY A 74 19.89 -1.69 9.91
C GLY A 74 20.54 -0.91 8.76
N GLU A 75 21.86 -0.99 8.69
CA GLU A 75 22.66 -0.40 7.61
C GLU A 75 22.46 -1.18 6.30
N GLN A 76 22.45 -0.46 5.18
CA GLN A 76 22.31 -1.01 3.83
C GLN A 76 23.38 -0.43 2.90
N ASP A 77 23.75 -1.16 1.85
CA ASP A 77 24.69 -0.65 0.84
C ASP A 77 24.08 0.56 0.12
N SER A 78 24.58 1.75 0.46
CA SER A 78 24.16 3.04 -0.11
C SER A 78 24.32 3.16 -1.63
N ARG A 79 25.10 2.26 -2.27
CA ARG A 79 25.19 2.20 -3.74
C ARG A 79 23.91 1.65 -4.37
N LYS A 80 23.25 0.74 -3.64
CA LYS A 80 22.06 -0.01 -4.08
C LYS A 80 20.77 0.54 -3.47
N TYR A 81 20.78 0.86 -2.18
CA TYR A 81 19.61 1.23 -1.41
C TYR A 81 19.58 2.72 -1.08
N ILE A 82 18.36 3.25 -1.03
CA ILE A 82 18.04 4.59 -0.57
C ILE A 82 16.90 4.51 0.45
N VAL A 83 16.81 5.51 1.32
CA VAL A 83 15.66 5.66 2.22
C VAL A 83 14.60 6.48 1.50
N ASP A 84 13.38 5.95 1.47
CA ASP A 84 12.19 6.58 0.92
C ASP A 84 11.25 7.03 2.06
N HIS A 85 10.58 8.17 1.85
CA HIS A 85 9.53 8.70 2.72
C HIS A 85 8.18 8.27 2.15
N ILE A 86 7.45 7.42 2.87
CA ILE A 86 6.21 6.79 2.40
C ILE A 86 5.14 7.84 2.08
N ASP A 87 5.07 8.90 2.89
CA ASP A 87 4.16 10.04 2.75
C ASP A 87 4.69 11.17 1.86
N THR A 88 5.87 11.01 1.25
CA THR A 88 6.58 12.02 0.43
C THR A 88 7.05 13.27 1.19
N ASN A 89 6.77 13.40 2.49
CA ASN A 89 7.19 14.50 3.32
C ASN A 89 8.59 14.25 3.88
N ARG A 90 9.59 14.89 3.26
CA ARG A 90 11.01 14.81 3.64
C ARG A 90 11.35 15.31 5.06
N GLY A 91 10.39 15.96 5.73
CA GLY A 91 10.48 16.38 7.13
C GLY A 91 9.97 15.34 8.13
N ASN A 92 9.15 14.39 7.70
CA ASN A 92 8.56 13.37 8.56
C ASN A 92 9.51 12.16 8.66
N ASN A 93 10.41 12.19 9.63
CA ASN A 93 11.42 11.13 9.82
C ASN A 93 11.00 10.07 10.85
N ARG A 94 9.70 9.96 11.17
CA ARG A 94 9.20 8.87 12.03
C ARG A 94 9.52 7.52 11.40
N VAL A 95 9.89 6.53 12.21
CA VAL A 95 10.32 5.21 11.73
C VAL A 95 9.25 4.56 10.88
N GLU A 96 7.97 4.67 11.25
CA GLU A 96 6.85 4.13 10.47
C GLU A 96 6.67 4.79 9.08
N ASN A 97 7.27 5.96 8.84
CA ASN A 97 7.19 6.68 7.57
C ASN A 97 8.40 6.43 6.65
N LEU A 98 9.41 5.68 7.11
CA LEU A 98 10.63 5.42 6.34
C LEU A 98 10.65 3.98 5.81
N ARG A 99 11.32 3.74 4.69
CA ARG A 99 11.62 2.40 4.18
C ARG A 99 12.87 2.38 3.30
N TRP A 100 13.56 1.25 3.25
CA TRP A 100 14.64 1.01 2.30
C TRP A 100 14.10 0.53 0.95
N LEU A 101 14.42 1.26 -0.12
CA LEU A 101 14.15 0.88 -1.50
C LEU A 101 15.44 0.79 -2.29
N THR A 102 15.50 -0.07 -3.30
CA THR A 102 16.52 0.08 -4.34
C THR A 102 16.22 1.32 -5.18
N LYS A 103 17.22 1.83 -5.91
CA LYS A 103 17.01 2.93 -6.88
C LYS A 103 15.90 2.61 -7.88
N LEU A 104 15.82 1.36 -8.33
CA LEU A 104 14.79 0.92 -9.29
C LEU A 104 13.41 0.84 -8.63
N GLU A 105 13.32 0.26 -7.44
CA GLU A 105 12.06 0.21 -6.69
C GLU A 105 11.52 1.63 -6.43
N ASN A 106 12.38 2.58 -6.08
CA ASN A 106 12.00 3.97 -5.89
C ASN A 106 11.51 4.63 -7.17
N ALA A 107 12.20 4.40 -8.29
CA ALA A 107 11.78 4.89 -9.60
C ALA A 107 10.42 4.33 -10.03
N LEU A 108 10.20 3.02 -9.85
CA LEU A 108 8.93 2.35 -10.14
C LEU A 108 7.80 2.79 -9.20
N CYS A 109 8.11 3.27 -7.99
CA CYS A 109 7.12 3.88 -7.10
C CYS A 109 6.68 5.28 -7.54
N ASN A 110 7.49 5.98 -8.36
CA ASN A 110 7.19 7.33 -8.84
C ASN A 110 6.31 7.25 -10.11
N PRO A 111 5.05 7.73 -10.08
CA PRO A 111 4.14 7.62 -11.22
C PRO A 111 4.69 8.27 -12.50
N ILE A 112 5.33 9.44 -12.38
CA ILE A 112 5.89 10.17 -13.53
C ILE A 112 7.04 9.38 -14.15
N THR A 113 7.89 8.78 -13.32
CA THR A 113 8.99 7.94 -13.83
C THR A 113 8.47 6.66 -14.46
N LEU A 114 7.45 6.04 -13.86
CA LEU A 114 6.80 4.84 -14.39
C LEU A 114 6.15 5.10 -15.76
N GLU A 115 5.43 6.22 -15.91
CA GLU A 115 4.84 6.63 -17.20
C GLU A 115 5.91 6.81 -18.28
N ARG A 116 7.06 7.42 -17.94
CA ARG A 116 8.19 7.54 -18.89
C ARG A 116 8.75 6.19 -19.29
N ILE A 117 8.91 5.26 -18.35
CA ILE A 117 9.37 3.89 -18.65
C ILE A 117 8.38 3.21 -19.61
N ILE A 118 7.09 3.29 -19.33
CA ILE A 118 6.03 2.72 -20.17
C ILE A 118 6.06 3.35 -21.57
N TYR A 119 6.21 4.67 -21.66
CA TYR A 119 6.29 5.37 -22.95
C TYR A 119 7.44 4.84 -23.82
N TYR A 120 8.65 4.73 -23.27
CA TYR A 120 9.82 4.28 -24.05
C TYR A 120 9.84 2.77 -24.34
N CYS A 121 9.28 1.96 -23.45
CA CYS A 121 9.25 0.50 -23.61
C CYS A 121 7.95 -0.03 -24.25
N GLY A 122 6.95 0.82 -24.45
CA GLY A 122 5.59 0.46 -24.86
C GLY A 122 4.73 -0.14 -23.74
N SER A 123 5.34 -0.86 -22.79
CA SER A 123 4.68 -1.38 -21.59
C SER A 123 5.68 -1.66 -20.47
N ILE A 124 5.17 -1.86 -19.25
CA ILE A 124 6.02 -2.26 -18.12
C ILE A 124 6.54 -3.69 -18.27
N GLU A 125 5.77 -4.58 -18.91
CA GLU A 125 6.17 -5.96 -19.21
C GLU A 125 7.35 -6.00 -20.18
N ASN A 126 7.36 -5.11 -21.18
CA ASN A 126 8.47 -5.00 -22.11
C ASN A 126 9.75 -4.51 -21.41
N PHE A 127 9.62 -3.54 -20.49
CA PHE A 127 10.73 -3.11 -19.65
C PHE A 127 11.26 -4.27 -18.80
N ILE A 128 10.38 -5.03 -18.14
CA ILE A 128 10.78 -6.17 -17.29
C ILE A 128 11.48 -7.25 -18.10
N LYS A 129 10.98 -7.56 -19.32
CA LYS A 129 11.60 -8.56 -20.21
C LYS A 129 12.95 -8.10 -20.74
N ASN A 130 13.09 -6.81 -21.06
CA ASN A 130 14.32 -6.27 -21.62
C ASN A 130 14.56 -4.81 -21.19
N PRO A 131 15.17 -4.58 -20.00
CA PRO A 131 15.45 -3.23 -19.52
C PRO A 131 16.38 -2.43 -20.46
N SER A 132 17.23 -3.12 -21.23
CA SER A 132 18.22 -2.51 -22.12
C SER A 132 17.62 -1.60 -23.20
N ILE A 133 16.32 -1.73 -23.48
CA ILE A 133 15.58 -0.80 -24.36
C ILE A 133 15.82 0.66 -23.95
N LEU A 134 15.86 0.94 -22.65
CA LEU A 134 16.06 2.31 -22.15
C LEU A 134 17.47 2.86 -22.41
N ARG A 135 18.47 2.01 -22.68
CA ARG A 135 19.83 2.46 -23.00
C ARG A 135 19.89 3.13 -24.37
N ASN A 136 19.09 2.65 -25.32
CA ASN A 136 19.13 3.09 -26.71
C ASN A 136 18.04 4.11 -27.04
N SER A 137 16.91 4.07 -26.34
CA SER A 137 15.73 4.89 -26.65
C SER A 137 15.67 6.23 -25.93
N VAL A 138 16.47 6.44 -24.88
CA VAL A 138 16.35 7.61 -23.98
C VAL A 138 17.50 8.59 -24.20
N LYS A 139 17.18 9.81 -24.65
CA LYS A 139 18.15 10.92 -24.77
C LYS A 139 18.50 11.56 -23.41
N GLU A 140 17.63 11.40 -22.42
CA GLU A 140 17.76 11.98 -21.07
C GLU A 140 18.44 11.01 -20.10
N LYS A 141 19.39 11.52 -19.29
CA LYS A 141 20.23 10.69 -18.42
C LYS A 141 19.47 10.05 -17.25
N ASP A 142 18.30 10.57 -16.87
CA ASP A 142 17.60 10.24 -15.62
C ASP A 142 17.13 8.79 -15.50
N ILE A 143 16.74 8.16 -16.60
CA ILE A 143 16.27 6.75 -16.62
C ILE A 143 17.16 5.82 -17.44
N SER A 144 18.14 6.35 -18.18
CA SER A 144 19.07 5.57 -19.02
C SER A 144 19.83 4.49 -18.25
N TRP A 145 20.15 4.74 -16.97
CA TRP A 145 20.86 3.81 -16.09
C TRP A 145 20.07 2.51 -15.85
N MET A 146 18.74 2.56 -15.94
CA MET A 146 17.89 1.38 -15.77
C MET A 146 18.13 0.33 -16.87
N GLY A 147 18.69 0.75 -18.03
CA GLY A 147 19.10 -0.17 -19.09
C GLY A 147 20.30 -1.05 -18.76
N ALA A 148 20.91 -0.92 -17.58
CA ALA A 148 21.94 -1.83 -17.07
C ALA A 148 21.41 -2.88 -16.08
N VAL A 149 20.13 -2.79 -15.70
CA VAL A 149 19.48 -3.74 -14.79
C VAL A 149 19.16 -5.05 -15.53
N SER A 150 19.25 -6.20 -14.83
CA SER A 150 18.85 -7.49 -15.41
C SER A 150 17.32 -7.65 -15.43
N SER A 151 16.80 -8.49 -16.34
CA SER A 151 15.37 -8.84 -16.39
C SER A 151 14.84 -9.35 -15.05
N GLU A 152 15.64 -10.16 -14.34
CA GLU A 152 15.27 -10.74 -13.04
C GLU A 152 15.22 -9.68 -11.94
N GLU A 153 16.14 -8.71 -11.95
CA GLU A 153 16.12 -7.59 -11.01
C GLU A 153 14.92 -6.68 -11.27
N ALA A 154 14.63 -6.37 -12.54
CA ALA A 154 13.46 -5.58 -12.92
C ALA A 154 12.15 -6.27 -12.49
N ALA A 155 12.01 -7.57 -12.76
CA ALA A 155 10.86 -8.36 -12.35
C ALA A 155 10.68 -8.37 -10.82
N ARG A 156 11.78 -8.55 -10.07
CA ARG A 156 11.76 -8.57 -8.60
C ARG A 156 11.37 -7.21 -8.03
N ALA A 157 11.97 -6.13 -8.55
CA ALA A 157 11.66 -4.77 -8.13
C ALA A 157 10.19 -4.44 -8.39
N TYR A 158 9.69 -4.73 -9.60
CA TYR A 158 8.29 -4.49 -9.94
C TYR A 158 7.33 -5.29 -9.06
N ARG A 159 7.61 -6.58 -8.81
CA ARG A 159 6.78 -7.43 -7.92
C ARG A 159 6.72 -6.86 -6.50
N LYS A 160 7.84 -6.38 -5.96
CA LYS A 160 7.87 -5.72 -4.65
C LYS A 160 7.08 -4.42 -4.66
N VAL A 161 7.19 -3.61 -5.72
CA VAL A 161 6.42 -2.37 -5.85
C VAL A 161 4.91 -2.64 -5.92
N LEU A 162 4.49 -3.64 -6.69
CA LEU A 162 3.09 -4.08 -6.70
C LEU A 162 2.62 -4.52 -5.32
N GLN A 163 3.42 -5.30 -4.59
CA GLN A 163 3.08 -5.71 -3.22
C GLN A 163 2.95 -4.51 -2.28
N MET A 164 3.83 -3.51 -2.39
CA MET A 164 3.76 -2.28 -1.58
C MET A 164 2.55 -1.42 -1.94
N GLN A 165 2.23 -1.28 -3.22
CA GLN A 165 1.05 -0.54 -3.68
C GLN A 165 -0.23 -1.25 -3.26
N TRP A 166 -0.25 -2.58 -3.33
CA TRP A 166 -1.33 -3.41 -2.82
C TRP A 166 -1.57 -3.13 -1.33
N TYR A 167 -0.51 -3.17 -0.51
CA TYR A 167 -0.63 -2.88 0.93
C TYR A 167 -1.18 -1.48 1.22
N LYS A 168 -0.82 -0.45 0.43
CA LYS A 168 -1.40 0.91 0.57
C LYS A 168 -2.90 0.97 0.32
N LYS A 169 -3.45 0.03 -0.45
CA LYS A 169 -4.88 -0.05 -0.79
C LYS A 169 -5.66 -0.95 0.16
N VAL A 170 -4.96 -1.64 1.07
CA VAL A 170 -5.53 -2.53 2.06
C VAL A 170 -5.77 -1.78 3.36
N VAL A 171 -7.01 -1.79 3.84
CA VAL A 171 -7.42 -1.18 5.10
C VAL A 171 -8.03 -2.27 5.98
N ARG A 172 -7.83 -2.20 7.30
CA ARG A 172 -8.54 -3.10 8.23
C ARG A 172 -10.05 -2.82 8.16
N ALA A 173 -10.84 -3.89 8.16
CA ALA A 173 -12.27 -3.77 8.42
C ALA A 173 -12.51 -3.26 9.85
N LYS A 174 -13.70 -2.71 10.12
CA LYS A 174 -14.15 -2.44 11.49
C LYS A 174 -14.41 -3.74 12.26
N TYR A 175 -14.87 -4.76 11.55
CA TYR A 175 -15.15 -6.09 12.09
C TYR A 175 -15.24 -7.12 10.95
N PRO A 176 -14.82 -8.37 11.14
CA PRO A 176 -13.97 -8.85 12.24
C PRO A 176 -12.49 -8.44 12.06
N ASN A 177 -11.63 -8.72 13.05
CA ASN A 177 -10.21 -8.33 13.01
C ASN A 177 -9.42 -9.02 11.91
N GLU A 178 -9.90 -10.18 11.49
CA GLU A 178 -9.38 -11.05 10.44
C GLU A 178 -9.76 -10.53 9.04
N ALA A 179 -10.66 -9.54 8.96
CA ALA A 179 -11.09 -8.97 7.68
C ALA A 179 -10.24 -7.75 7.27
N LEU A 180 -9.78 -7.80 6.04
CA LEU A 180 -9.12 -6.72 5.33
C LEU A 180 -9.98 -6.28 4.14
N GLN A 181 -9.79 -5.03 3.72
CA GLN A 181 -10.53 -4.39 2.65
C GLN A 181 -9.57 -3.86 1.60
N LEU A 182 -9.75 -4.24 0.34
CA LEU A 182 -8.99 -3.75 -0.79
C LEU A 182 -9.89 -2.88 -1.69
N TYR A 183 -9.46 -1.65 -2.00
CA TYR A 183 -10.24 -0.69 -2.81
C TYR A 183 -11.56 -0.21 -2.17
N TRP A 184 -11.66 -0.24 -0.84
CA TRP A 184 -12.79 0.35 -0.11
C TRP A 184 -12.44 1.76 0.37
N LYS A 185 -13.38 2.70 0.24
CA LYS A 185 -13.23 4.05 0.79
C LYS A 185 -13.51 4.11 2.30
N THR A 186 -14.43 3.27 2.78
CA THR A 186 -14.93 3.29 4.15
C THR A 186 -14.64 1.94 4.82
N PRO A 187 -14.04 1.93 6.03
CA PRO A 187 -13.99 0.75 6.88
C PRO A 187 -15.40 0.22 7.22
N CYS A 188 -15.68 -1.02 6.81
CA CYS A 188 -16.96 -1.70 6.98
C CYS A 188 -16.88 -2.82 8.03
N GLU A 189 -18.05 -3.27 8.51
CA GLU A 189 -18.22 -4.50 9.27
C GLU A 189 -18.71 -5.59 8.32
N PHE A 190 -17.96 -6.69 8.17
CA PHE A 190 -18.37 -7.87 7.39
C PHE A 190 -19.04 -8.89 8.32
N VAL A 191 -20.36 -8.77 8.43
CA VAL A 191 -21.17 -9.46 9.44
C VAL A 191 -21.07 -10.99 9.33
N SER A 192 -21.01 -11.50 8.10
CA SER A 192 -20.95 -12.94 7.83
C SER A 192 -19.51 -13.49 7.76
N CYS A 193 -18.48 -12.65 7.91
CA CYS A 193 -17.09 -13.07 7.86
C CYS A 193 -16.73 -13.93 9.08
N PRO A 194 -16.10 -15.11 8.89
CA PRO A 194 -15.64 -15.92 10.02
C PRO A 194 -14.67 -15.15 10.91
N THR A 195 -14.78 -15.39 12.22
CA THR A 195 -13.87 -14.85 13.26
C THR A 195 -12.78 -15.84 13.65
N GLU A 196 -12.93 -17.11 13.25
CA GLU A 196 -11.94 -18.16 13.49
C GLU A 196 -11.42 -18.68 12.15
N ILE A 197 -10.10 -18.84 12.05
CA ILE A 197 -9.45 -19.37 10.85
C ILE A 197 -9.48 -20.89 10.92
N VAL A 198 -10.30 -21.50 10.06
CA VAL A 198 -10.40 -22.96 9.92
C VAL A 198 -9.57 -23.47 8.74
N ARG A 199 -9.52 -24.80 8.55
CA ARG A 199 -8.77 -25.47 7.48
C ARG A 199 -9.17 -24.99 6.08
N ASP A 200 -10.47 -24.82 5.85
CA ASP A 200 -11.05 -24.45 4.55
C ASP A 200 -11.79 -23.10 4.67
N PRO A 201 -11.04 -21.98 4.81
CA PRO A 201 -11.59 -20.69 5.21
C PRO A 201 -12.57 -20.11 4.18
N ILE A 202 -12.34 -20.35 2.89
CA ILE A 202 -13.21 -19.88 1.80
C ILE A 202 -14.52 -20.65 1.76
N GLU A 203 -14.48 -21.96 1.93
CA GLU A 203 -15.70 -22.78 1.95
C GLU A 203 -16.58 -22.45 3.15
N GLN A 204 -15.97 -22.26 4.33
CA GLN A 204 -16.68 -21.81 5.52
C GLN A 204 -17.32 -20.44 5.32
N TYR A 205 -16.56 -19.47 4.81
CA TYR A 205 -17.12 -18.14 4.58
C TYR A 205 -18.23 -18.18 3.53
N TYR A 206 -18.06 -18.95 2.45
CA TYR A 206 -19.12 -19.16 1.48
C TYR A 206 -20.38 -19.72 2.15
N ALA A 207 -20.25 -20.69 3.05
CA ALA A 207 -21.38 -21.24 3.79
C ALA A 207 -22.11 -20.21 4.67
N ASN A 208 -21.41 -19.23 5.25
CA ASN A 208 -22.02 -18.15 6.04
C ASN A 208 -22.77 -17.12 5.20
N LEU A 209 -22.33 -16.88 3.96
CA LEU A 209 -22.98 -15.95 3.05
C LEU A 209 -24.25 -16.59 2.48
N LYS A 210 -25.42 -16.19 2.95
CA LYS A 210 -26.72 -16.65 2.44
C LYS A 210 -27.37 -15.55 1.63
N ILE A 211 -28.06 -15.90 0.54
CA ILE A 211 -28.85 -14.92 -0.23
C ILE A 211 -29.85 -14.25 0.71
N GLY A 212 -29.92 -12.92 0.66
CA GLY A 212 -30.73 -12.07 1.55
C GLY A 212 -30.09 -11.77 2.91
N SER A 213 -29.00 -12.44 3.32
CA SER A 213 -28.34 -12.11 4.59
C SER A 213 -27.53 -10.83 4.50
N VAL A 214 -27.22 -10.23 5.65
CA VAL A 214 -26.34 -9.06 5.71
C VAL A 214 -24.92 -9.47 5.36
N TYR A 215 -24.37 -8.87 4.31
CA TYR A 215 -22.99 -9.02 3.91
C TYR A 215 -22.10 -8.07 4.71
N ASN A 216 -22.30 -6.76 4.51
CA ASN A 216 -21.53 -5.74 5.19
C ASN A 216 -22.39 -4.55 5.66
N LYS A 217 -21.87 -3.85 6.67
CA LYS A 217 -22.40 -2.57 7.16
C LYS A 217 -21.34 -1.49 7.00
N ALA A 218 -21.72 -0.33 6.48
CA ALA A 218 -20.83 0.82 6.31
C ALA A 218 -21.43 2.05 7.00
N ILE A 219 -20.63 2.77 7.79
CA ILE A 219 -21.04 4.07 8.34
C ILE A 219 -20.31 5.14 7.53
N PHE A 220 -21.05 5.84 6.67
CA PHE A 220 -20.52 6.98 5.93
C PHE A 220 -20.55 8.26 6.78
N ASN A 221 -19.59 9.16 6.55
CA ASN A 221 -19.50 10.41 7.30
C ASN A 221 -20.80 11.22 7.19
N GLY A 222 -21.40 11.57 8.32
CA GLY A 222 -22.66 12.30 8.41
C GLY A 222 -23.89 11.42 8.64
N ASN A 223 -23.79 10.10 8.50
CA ASN A 223 -24.91 9.19 8.76
C ASN A 223 -24.92 8.73 10.23
N SER A 224 -26.09 8.78 10.86
CA SER A 224 -26.30 8.27 12.23
C SER A 224 -26.52 6.75 12.27
N SER A 225 -26.96 6.17 11.14
CA SER A 225 -27.24 4.75 10.99
C SER A 225 -26.34 4.14 9.92
N PRO A 226 -25.93 2.86 10.06
CA PRO A 226 -25.13 2.19 9.05
C PRO A 226 -25.95 1.86 7.80
N THR A 227 -25.35 2.05 6.64
CA THR A 227 -25.79 1.50 5.36
C THR A 227 -25.63 -0.02 5.39
N ILE A 228 -26.69 -0.75 5.04
CA ILE A 228 -26.70 -2.22 5.06
C ILE A 228 -26.65 -2.74 3.64
N TYR A 229 -25.70 -3.64 3.37
CA TYR A 229 -25.62 -4.38 2.12
C TYR A 229 -26.05 -5.83 2.34
N THR A 230 -27.00 -6.30 1.55
CA THR A 230 -27.51 -7.68 1.59
C THR A 230 -27.04 -8.49 0.41
N VAL A 231 -26.80 -9.79 0.59
CA VAL A 231 -26.34 -10.68 -0.47
C VAL A 231 -27.45 -10.85 -1.52
N VAL A 232 -27.13 -10.59 -2.78
CA VAL A 232 -28.00 -10.86 -3.93
C VAL A 232 -27.64 -12.19 -4.56
N ASP A 233 -26.36 -12.38 -4.89
CA ASP A 233 -25.85 -13.63 -5.48
C ASP A 233 -24.43 -13.91 -4.99
N ARG A 234 -24.01 -15.18 -5.06
CA ARG A 234 -22.70 -15.65 -4.61
C ARG A 234 -22.21 -16.86 -5.39
N ALA A 235 -20.93 -16.86 -5.75
CA ALA A 235 -20.28 -17.97 -6.45
C ALA A 235 -18.89 -18.24 -5.86
N ILE A 236 -18.50 -19.51 -5.82
CA ILE A 236 -17.10 -19.89 -5.62
C ILE A 236 -16.41 -19.79 -6.99
N VAL A 237 -15.27 -19.12 -7.03
CA VAL A 237 -14.46 -18.90 -8.25
C VAL A 237 -13.00 -19.24 -7.99
N GLU A 238 -12.18 -19.22 -9.04
CA GLU A 238 -10.74 -19.48 -8.98
C GLU A 238 -10.41 -20.84 -8.34
N ASP A 239 -11.11 -21.90 -8.77
CA ASP A 239 -10.92 -23.27 -8.30
C ASP A 239 -11.02 -23.41 -6.77
N GLY A 240 -11.99 -22.73 -6.15
CA GLY A 240 -12.20 -22.81 -4.70
C GLY A 240 -11.43 -21.78 -3.87
N LYS A 241 -10.66 -20.90 -4.52
CA LYS A 241 -9.77 -19.96 -3.82
C LYS A 241 -10.41 -18.62 -3.48
N ALA A 242 -11.55 -18.30 -4.11
CA ALA A 242 -12.22 -17.04 -3.89
C ALA A 242 -13.75 -17.16 -3.97
N ILE A 243 -14.43 -16.17 -3.38
CA ILE A 243 -15.87 -15.97 -3.46
C ILE A 243 -16.12 -14.71 -4.27
N LEU A 244 -17.00 -14.79 -5.24
CA LEU A 244 -17.60 -13.63 -5.87
C LEU A 244 -18.96 -13.39 -5.23
N ILE A 245 -19.25 -12.16 -4.83
CA ILE A 245 -20.52 -11.80 -4.18
C ILE A 245 -21.08 -10.51 -4.77
N SER A 246 -22.33 -10.56 -5.21
CA SER A 246 -23.11 -9.36 -5.51
C SER A 246 -23.99 -9.00 -4.31
N CYS A 247 -24.14 -7.72 -4.06
CA CYS A 247 -24.96 -7.22 -2.95
C CYS A 247 -25.78 -5.99 -3.34
N PHE A 248 -26.82 -5.75 -2.55
CA PHE A 248 -27.76 -4.64 -2.71
C PHE A 248 -27.67 -3.68 -1.52
N ASN A 249 -27.56 -2.39 -1.80
CA ASN A 249 -27.62 -1.31 -0.82
C ASN A 249 -29.08 -1.07 -0.40
N ASN A 250 -29.39 -1.27 0.88
CA ASN A 250 -30.74 -1.14 1.44
C ASN A 250 -31.08 0.29 1.90
N GLU A 251 -30.29 1.30 1.54
CA GLU A 251 -30.64 2.71 1.75
C GLU A 251 -31.87 3.13 0.95
N GLU A 252 -32.46 4.25 1.37
CA GLU A 252 -33.51 4.91 0.61
C GLU A 252 -32.88 5.64 -0.59
N ASN A 253 -33.28 5.24 -1.81
CA ASN A 253 -32.86 5.85 -3.08
C ASN A 253 -31.33 5.90 -3.34
N PRO A 254 -30.59 4.78 -3.27
CA PRO A 254 -29.17 4.76 -3.57
C PRO A 254 -28.91 5.00 -5.06
N ILE A 255 -27.92 5.84 -5.39
CA ILE A 255 -27.54 6.12 -6.79
C ILE A 255 -27.05 4.85 -7.50
N LYS A 256 -26.21 4.06 -6.82
CA LYS A 256 -25.69 2.78 -7.32
C LYS A 256 -26.05 1.67 -6.32
N PRO A 257 -27.26 1.10 -6.41
CA PRO A 257 -27.75 0.13 -5.43
C PRO A 257 -26.95 -1.16 -5.41
N TYR A 258 -26.35 -1.56 -6.53
CA TYR A 258 -25.71 -2.86 -6.64
C TYR A 258 -24.21 -2.73 -6.47
N ALA A 259 -23.58 -3.67 -5.77
CA ALA A 259 -22.13 -3.77 -5.69
C ALA A 259 -21.65 -5.19 -5.90
N LEU A 260 -20.40 -5.31 -6.35
CA LEU A 260 -19.73 -6.59 -6.59
C LEU A 260 -18.44 -6.61 -5.78
N SER A 261 -18.21 -7.69 -5.05
CA SER A 261 -16.98 -7.91 -4.29
C SER A 261 -16.37 -9.27 -4.59
N ARG A 262 -15.05 -9.35 -4.45
CA ARG A 262 -14.29 -10.61 -4.45
C ARG A 262 -13.68 -10.82 -3.08
N ILE A 263 -13.75 -12.04 -2.56
CA ILE A 263 -13.22 -12.40 -1.26
C ILE A 263 -12.23 -13.54 -1.43
N TRP A 264 -11.03 -13.42 -0.87
CA TRP A 264 -10.07 -14.54 -0.79
C TRP A 264 -9.35 -14.55 0.55
N PHE A 265 -8.67 -15.64 0.87
CA PHE A 265 -7.94 -15.82 2.11
C PHE A 265 -6.45 -15.80 1.85
N SER A 266 -5.71 -14.94 2.53
CA SER A 266 -4.24 -14.87 2.41
C SER A 266 -3.62 -14.27 3.65
N GLY A 267 -2.48 -14.83 4.08
CA GLY A 267 -1.70 -14.30 5.20
C GLY A 267 -2.50 -14.21 6.51
N GLY A 268 -3.41 -15.14 6.76
CA GLY A 268 -4.26 -15.15 7.96
C GLY A 268 -5.44 -14.19 7.93
N HIS A 269 -5.79 -13.62 6.77
CA HIS A 269 -6.85 -12.63 6.65
C HIS A 269 -7.82 -12.94 5.50
N TYR A 270 -9.09 -12.60 5.69
CA TYR A 270 -10.11 -12.53 4.66
C TYR A 270 -10.04 -11.16 3.97
N ILE A 271 -9.63 -11.15 2.71
CA ILE A 271 -9.45 -9.91 1.94
C ILE A 271 -10.68 -9.70 1.08
N HIS A 272 -11.38 -8.59 1.31
CA HIS A 272 -12.57 -8.17 0.59
C HIS A 272 -12.18 -7.09 -0.42
N GLU A 273 -12.17 -7.41 -1.69
CA GLU A 273 -11.95 -6.47 -2.77
C GLU A 273 -13.28 -5.90 -3.27
N CYS A 274 -13.41 -4.58 -3.28
CA CYS A 274 -14.49 -3.91 -3.98
C CYS A 274 -14.16 -3.92 -5.48
N ILE A 275 -14.94 -4.68 -6.27
CA ILE A 275 -14.78 -4.71 -7.72
C ILE A 275 -15.43 -3.48 -8.35
N GLY A 276 -16.60 -3.08 -7.86
CA GLY A 276 -17.34 -1.95 -8.41
C GLY A 276 -18.76 -1.83 -7.86
N THR A 277 -19.39 -0.70 -8.18
CA THR A 277 -20.79 -0.41 -7.92
C THR A 277 -21.51 -0.06 -9.21
N PHE A 278 -22.78 -0.44 -9.28
CA PHE A 278 -23.58 -0.45 -10.51
C PHE A 278 -24.91 0.26 -10.29
N PHE A 279 -25.36 0.97 -11.31
CA PHE A 279 -26.66 1.63 -11.32
C PHE A 279 -27.80 0.60 -11.41
N GLU A 280 -27.60 -0.48 -12.17
CA GLU A 280 -28.64 -1.49 -12.42
C GLU A 280 -28.16 -2.90 -12.04
N GLU A 281 -29.13 -3.75 -11.69
CA GLU A 281 -28.88 -5.17 -11.40
C GLU A 281 -28.21 -5.85 -12.60
N LYS A 282 -28.65 -5.51 -13.81
CA LYS A 282 -28.13 -6.06 -15.07
C LYS A 282 -26.62 -5.82 -15.21
N GLY A 283 -26.13 -4.62 -14.89
CA GLY A 283 -24.71 -4.29 -14.95
C GLY A 283 -23.89 -5.11 -13.96
N CYS A 284 -24.39 -5.22 -12.73
CA CYS A 284 -23.77 -6.06 -11.69
C CYS A 284 -23.75 -7.54 -12.10
N ARG A 285 -24.89 -8.08 -12.59
CA ARG A 285 -25.03 -9.47 -13.03
C ARG A 285 -24.15 -9.80 -14.23
N LYS A 286 -23.99 -8.86 -15.17
CA LYS A 286 -23.04 -8.98 -16.29
C LYS A 286 -21.62 -9.19 -15.78
N GLN A 287 -21.15 -8.31 -14.90
CA GLN A 287 -19.80 -8.44 -14.32
C GLN A 287 -19.64 -9.68 -13.44
N PHE A 288 -20.68 -10.05 -12.69
CA PHE A 288 -20.72 -11.27 -11.89
C PHE A 288 -20.58 -12.53 -12.78
N THR A 289 -21.26 -12.55 -13.93
CA THR A 289 -21.19 -13.66 -14.90
C THR A 289 -19.80 -13.76 -15.53
N ILE A 290 -19.28 -12.64 -16.05
CA ILE A 290 -17.98 -12.61 -16.72
C ILE A 290 -16.86 -13.01 -15.76
N LYS A 291 -16.90 -12.56 -14.50
CA LYS A 291 -15.86 -12.88 -13.50
C LYS A 291 -15.88 -14.32 -12.99
N GLN A 292 -16.96 -15.05 -13.23
CA GLN A 292 -16.97 -16.52 -13.06
C GLN A 292 -16.32 -17.26 -14.22
N GLY A 293 -15.95 -16.56 -15.31
CA GLY A 293 -15.46 -17.18 -16.54
C GLY A 293 -16.57 -17.63 -17.49
N LEU A 294 -17.81 -17.18 -17.27
CA LEU A 294 -18.96 -17.51 -18.11
C LEU A 294 -19.20 -16.43 -19.18
N THR A 295 -19.79 -16.85 -20.30
CA THR A 295 -20.17 -15.93 -21.40
C THR A 295 -21.45 -15.18 -21.05
N TRP A 296 -21.43 -13.86 -21.21
CA TRP A 296 -22.63 -13.01 -21.07
C TRP A 296 -23.31 -12.79 -22.43
N LEU A 297 -24.63 -13.03 -22.51
CA LEU A 297 -25.38 -13.01 -23.77
C LEU A 297 -26.49 -11.94 -23.84
N GLU A 298 -26.80 -11.24 -22.74
CA GLU A 298 -27.97 -10.33 -22.68
C GLU A 298 -27.66 -8.88 -23.11
N GLY A 299 -26.58 -8.66 -23.86
CA GLY A 299 -26.19 -7.36 -24.40
C GLY A 299 -25.70 -6.35 -23.34
N ASN A 300 -25.71 -5.07 -23.68
CA ASN A 300 -25.17 -4.01 -22.82
C ASN A 300 -26.12 -3.62 -21.68
N SER A 301 -25.54 -3.05 -20.63
CA SER A 301 -26.17 -2.40 -19.49
C SER A 301 -25.80 -0.91 -19.48
N ILE A 302 -26.52 -0.09 -18.72
CA ILE A 302 -26.19 1.33 -18.58
C ILE A 302 -24.76 1.55 -18.05
N ASP A 303 -24.30 0.64 -17.19
CA ASP A 303 -22.97 0.64 -16.60
C ASP A 303 -21.84 0.44 -17.62
N ASP A 304 -22.13 0.00 -18.86
CA ASP A 304 -21.13 -0.12 -19.94
C ASP A 304 -20.80 1.23 -20.60
N TYR A 305 -21.57 2.28 -20.31
CA TYR A 305 -21.45 3.60 -20.92
C TYR A 305 -21.00 4.69 -19.94
N CYS A 306 -20.59 4.30 -18.72
CA CYS A 306 -20.27 5.19 -17.60
C CYS A 306 -18.85 5.02 -17.08
#